data_AF-A0A162CY59-F1
#
_entry.id   AF-A0A162CY59-F1
#
_cell.length_a   1.000
_cell.length_b   1.000
_cell.length_c   1.000
_cell.angle_alpha   90.00
_cell.angle_beta   90.00
_cell.angle_gamma   90.00
#
_symmetry.space_group_name_H-M   'P 1'
#
loop_
_entity.id
_entity.type
_entity.pdbx_description
1 polymer ?
#
loop_
_entity_poly.entity_id
_entity_poly.type
_entity_poly.pdbx_seq_one_letter_code
_entity_poly.pdbx_strand_id
1 'polypeptide(L)'
;MRSVAATTDARNEEIRAMLQAFIGRMSSVPPSVWGGLAAARFKDVVDRWNAESTRLYHVLHAIAETIRHNEAMLHEAGQNHAHHIAAAGGTL
;
A
#
# COMPACT_ATOMS: atom_id res chain seq x y z
N MET A 1 -7.80 11.46 -7.25
CA MET A 1 -6.55 10.67 -7.28
C MET A 1 -6.03 10.44 -5.87
N ARG A 2 -5.79 11.50 -5.08
CA ARG A 2 -5.46 11.44 -3.65
C ARG A 2 -6.26 10.44 -2.78
N SER A 3 -7.60 10.38 -2.95
CA SER A 3 -8.46 9.44 -2.20
C SER A 3 -8.19 7.95 -2.51
N VAL A 4 -7.85 7.63 -3.76
CA VAL A 4 -7.54 6.26 -4.19
C VAL A 4 -6.21 5.81 -3.59
N ALA A 5 -5.18 6.66 -3.65
CA ALA A 5 -3.89 6.39 -3.02
C ALA A 5 -4.03 6.15 -1.50
N ALA A 6 -4.77 7.01 -0.80
CA ALA A 6 -5.01 6.85 0.63
C ALA A 6 -5.78 5.56 0.98
N THR A 7 -6.77 5.18 0.14
CA THR A 7 -7.51 3.93 0.33
C THR A 7 -6.61 2.70 0.15
N THR A 8 -5.70 2.75 -0.82
CA THR A 8 -4.70 1.70 -1.05
C THR A 8 -3.75 1.55 0.14
N ASP A 9 -3.24 2.66 0.67
CA ASP A 9 -2.36 2.67 1.84
C ASP A 9 -3.07 2.06 3.08
N ALA A 10 -4.32 2.47 3.36
CA ALA A 10 -5.08 1.97 4.50
C ALA A 10 -5.38 0.46 4.43
N ARG A 11 -5.75 -0.06 3.26
CA ARG A 11 -6.00 -1.50 3.07
C ARG A 11 -4.74 -2.34 3.27
N ASN A 12 -3.60 -1.80 2.87
CA ASN A 12 -2.31 -2.46 3.00
C ASN A 12 -1.88 -2.54 4.49
N GLU A 13 -2.09 -1.47 5.26
CA GLU A 13 -1.87 -1.47 6.71
C GLU A 13 -2.79 -2.46 7.43
N GLU A 14 -4.07 -2.52 7.06
CA GLU A 14 -5.06 -3.43 7.64
C GLU A 14 -4.66 -4.90 7.44
N ILE A 15 -4.26 -5.30 6.23
CA ILE A 15 -3.78 -6.65 5.92
C ILE A 15 -2.55 -7.01 6.75
N ARG A 16 -1.59 -6.09 6.88
CA ARG A 16 -0.38 -6.30 7.69
C ARG A 16 -0.71 -6.43 9.19
N ALA A 17 -1.60 -5.59 9.71
CA ALA A 17 -2.00 -5.61 11.10
C ALA A 17 -2.69 -6.94 11.47
N MET A 18 -3.63 -7.40 10.64
CA MET A 18 -4.31 -8.68 10.85
C MET A 18 -3.33 -9.86 10.89
N LEU A 19 -2.36 -9.88 9.96
CA LEU A 19 -1.34 -10.92 9.92
C LEU A 19 -0.48 -10.89 11.19
N GLN A 20 0.05 -9.73 11.58
CA GLN A 20 0.89 -9.65 12.77
C GLN A 20 0.15 -10.07 14.03
N ALA A 21 -1.13 -9.69 14.16
CA ALA A 21 -1.96 -10.14 15.27
C ALA A 21 -2.15 -11.66 15.27
N PHE A 22 -2.37 -12.27 14.09
CA PHE A 22 -2.49 -13.71 13.95
C PHE A 22 -1.18 -14.44 14.29
N ILE A 23 -0.03 -13.97 13.77
CA ILE A 23 1.29 -14.54 14.07
C ILE A 23 1.56 -14.46 15.58
N GLY A 24 1.35 -13.30 16.20
CA GLY A 24 1.55 -13.12 17.63
C GLY A 24 0.73 -14.12 18.47
N ARG A 25 -0.54 -14.31 18.11
CA ARG A 25 -1.41 -15.32 18.75
C ARG A 25 -0.91 -16.75 18.57
N MET A 26 -0.41 -17.09 17.40
CA MET A 26 0.10 -18.44 17.13
C MET A 26 1.44 -18.70 17.83
N SER A 27 2.32 -17.69 17.89
CA SER A 27 3.59 -17.75 18.61
C SER A 27 3.43 -17.82 20.12
N SER A 28 2.29 -17.40 20.68
CA SER A 28 1.99 -17.54 22.11
C SER A 28 1.39 -18.90 22.47
N VAL A 29 1.12 -19.79 21.50
CA VAL A 29 0.61 -21.13 21.80
C VAL A 29 1.75 -21.99 22.36
N PRO A 30 1.55 -22.69 23.50
CA PRO A 30 2.61 -23.51 24.09
C PRO A 30 3.13 -24.60 23.13
N PRO A 31 4.44 -24.90 23.12
CA PRO A 31 5.01 -25.95 22.27
C PRO A 31 4.43 -27.35 22.50
N SER A 32 3.89 -27.61 23.70
CA SER A 32 3.18 -28.85 24.02
C SER A 32 1.88 -29.04 23.25
N VAL A 33 1.28 -27.93 22.79
CA VAL A 33 0.04 -27.90 21.99
C VAL A 33 0.36 -27.65 20.52
N TRP A 34 1.34 -26.79 20.24
CA TRP A 34 1.73 -26.36 18.90
C TRP A 34 3.24 -26.51 18.69
N GLY A 35 3.67 -27.71 18.30
CA GLY A 35 5.08 -28.06 18.13
C GLY A 35 5.32 -29.04 16.98
N GLY A 36 6.58 -29.46 16.83
CA GLY A 36 6.97 -30.46 15.84
C GLY A 36 6.78 -30.02 14.38
N LEU A 37 6.46 -30.97 13.50
CA LEU A 37 6.40 -30.74 12.06
C LEU A 37 5.31 -29.73 11.66
N ALA A 38 4.17 -29.71 12.36
CA ALA A 38 3.08 -28.78 12.08
C ALA A 38 3.50 -27.33 12.35
N ALA A 39 4.19 -27.07 13.47
CA ALA A 39 4.73 -25.75 13.79
C ALA A 39 5.80 -25.30 12.78
N ALA A 40 6.67 -26.21 12.33
CA ALA A 40 7.67 -25.91 11.30
C ALA A 40 7.01 -25.52 9.96
N ARG A 41 6.00 -26.28 9.51
CA ARG A 41 5.25 -25.97 8.28
C ARG A 41 4.48 -24.67 8.38
N PHE A 42 3.90 -24.39 9.54
CA PHE A 42 3.25 -23.11 9.78
C PHE A 42 4.23 -21.95 9.65
N LYS A 43 5.44 -22.08 10.22
CA LYS A 43 6.49 -21.08 10.09
C LYS A 43 6.88 -20.84 8.63
N ASP A 44 7.06 -21.90 7.83
CA ASP A 44 7.34 -21.77 6.39
C ASP A 44 6.26 -20.96 5.66
N VAL A 45 4.98 -21.23 5.96
CA VAL A 45 3.84 -20.52 5.36
C VAL A 45 3.82 -19.05 5.79
N VAL A 46 4.07 -18.77 7.07
CA VAL A 46 4.14 -17.40 7.60
C VAL A 46 5.27 -16.62 6.96
N ASP A 47 6.46 -17.21 6.85
CA ASP A 47 7.62 -16.54 6.26
C ASP A 47 7.37 -16.20 4.79
N ARG A 48 6.78 -17.12 4.01
CA ARG A 48 6.38 -16.87 2.62
C ARG A 48 5.30 -15.79 2.52
N TRP A 49 4.27 -15.88 3.37
CA TRP A 49 3.21 -14.88 3.38
C TRP A 49 3.75 -13.48 3.71
N ASN A 50 4.69 -13.38 4.66
CA ASN A 50 5.31 -12.11 5.03
C ASN A 50 6.12 -11.51 3.87
N ALA A 51 6.84 -12.36 3.11
CA ALA A 51 7.55 -11.94 1.91
C ALA A 51 6.57 -11.39 0.85
N GLU A 52 5.49 -12.11 0.56
CA GLU A 52 4.47 -11.67 -0.40
C GLU A 52 3.73 -10.41 0.05
N SER A 53 3.43 -10.27 1.35
CA SER A 53 2.81 -9.06 1.90
C SER A 53 3.72 -7.84 1.78
N THR A 54 5.03 -8.03 1.99
CA THR A 54 6.04 -6.97 1.79
C THR A 54 6.17 -6.59 0.32
N ARG A 55 6.13 -7.58 -0.59
CA ARG A 55 6.12 -7.34 -2.03
C ARG A 55 4.87 -6.56 -2.45
N LEU A 56 3.69 -6.99 -2.00
CA LEU A 56 2.43 -6.31 -2.25
C LEU A 56 2.48 -4.86 -1.74
N TYR A 57 3.04 -4.64 -0.54
CA TYR A 57 3.20 -3.31 0.03
C TYR A 57 3.99 -2.39 -0.91
N HIS A 58 5.16 -2.82 -1.38
CA HIS A 58 5.98 -1.99 -2.26
C HIS A 58 5.29 -1.68 -3.59
N VAL A 59 4.57 -2.65 -4.15
CA VAL A 59 3.82 -2.45 -5.41
C VAL A 59 2.68 -1.45 -5.21
N LEU A 60 1.88 -1.62 -4.16
CA LEU A 60 0.76 -0.72 -3.85
C LEU A 60 1.25 0.70 -3.55
N HIS A 61 2.36 0.83 -2.81
CA HIS A 61 3.00 2.11 -2.54
C HIS A 61 3.48 2.78 -3.83
N ALA A 62 4.14 2.05 -4.74
CA ALA A 62 4.57 2.58 -6.02
C ALA A 62 3.40 3.04 -6.91
N ILE A 63 2.27 2.32 -6.88
CA ILE A 63 1.03 2.73 -7.56
C ILE A 63 0.50 4.04 -6.96
N ALA A 64 0.46 4.17 -5.64
CA ALA A 64 0.04 5.39 -4.96
C ALA A 64 0.92 6.59 -5.35
N GLU A 65 2.24 6.41 -5.39
CA GLU A 65 3.18 7.46 -5.84
C GLU A 65 2.96 7.86 -7.29
N THR A 66 2.72 6.88 -8.18
CA THR A 66 2.39 7.16 -9.58
C THR A 66 1.11 7.99 -9.70
N ILE A 67 0.08 7.69 -8.88
CA ILE A 67 -1.17 8.45 -8.83
C ILE A 67 -0.93 9.88 -8.36
N ARG A 68 -0.11 10.08 -7.31
CA ARG A 68 0.23 11.42 -6.80
C ARG A 68 1.01 12.23 -7.84
N HIS A 69 1.96 11.61 -8.54
CA HIS A 69 2.71 12.24 -9.61
C HIS A 69 1.79 12.70 -10.77
N ASN A 70 0.88 11.83 -11.20
CA ASN A 70 -0.09 12.16 -12.25
C ASN A 70 -1.00 13.33 -11.83
N GLU A 71 -1.45 13.35 -10.57
CA GLU A 71 -2.24 14.47 -10.01
C GLU A 71 -1.49 15.80 -10.11
N ALA A 72 -0.20 15.82 -9.74
CA ALA A 72 0.63 17.02 -9.81
C ALA A 72 0.81 17.51 -11.25
N MET A 73 1.15 16.60 -12.18
CA MET A 73 1.33 16.92 -13.60
C MET A 73 0.06 17.48 -14.24
N LEU A 74 -1.10 16.87 -13.95
CA LEU A 74 -2.38 17.35 -14.48
C LEU A 74 -2.76 18.72 -13.90
N HIS A 75 -2.45 18.96 -12.62
CA HIS A 75 -2.71 20.24 -11.99
C HIS A 75 -1.87 21.36 -12.61
N GLU A 76 -0.57 21.13 -12.81
CA GLU A 76 0.34 22.07 -13.46
C GLU A 76 -0.11 22.39 -14.90
N ALA A 77 -0.43 21.36 -15.69
CA ALA A 77 -0.94 21.54 -17.04
C ALA A 77 -2.22 22.40 -17.07
N GLY A 78 -3.13 22.18 -16.12
CA GLY A 78 -4.34 22.98 -15.97
C GLY A 78 -4.06 24.45 -15.62
N GLN A 79 -3.13 24.72 -14.72
CA GLN A 79 -2.73 26.09 -14.36
C GLN A 79 -2.09 26.82 -15.54
N ASN A 80 -1.16 26.16 -16.26
CA ASN A 80 -0.53 26.72 -17.44
C ASN A 80 -1.56 27.02 -18.54
N HIS A 81 -2.51 26.11 -18.77
CA HIS A 81 -3.57 26.32 -19.75
C HIS A 81 -4.47 27.51 -19.36
N ALA A 82 -4.88 27.60 -18.09
CA ALA A 82 -5.65 28.72 -17.58
C ALA A 82 -4.91 30.06 -17.71
N HIS A 83 -3.60 30.08 -17.43
CA HIS A 83 -2.76 31.26 -17.62
C HIS A 83 -2.71 31.70 -19.09
N HIS A 84 -2.52 30.77 -20.02
CA HIS A 84 -2.52 31.07 -21.45
C HIS A 84 -3.88 31.59 -21.95
N ILE A 85 -5.00 31.01 -21.48
CA ILE A 85 -6.35 31.50 -21.80
C ILE A 85 -6.54 32.93 -21.26
N ALA A 86 -6.17 33.17 -20.00
CA ALA A 86 -6.29 34.51 -19.40
C ALA A 86 -5.42 35.54 -20.14
N ALA A 87 -4.21 35.17 -20.53
CA ALA A 87 -3.33 36.04 -21.32
C ALA A 87 -3.94 36.36 -22.69
N ALA A 88 -4.48 35.36 -23.40
CA ALA A 88 -5.12 35.55 -24.70
C ALA A 88 -6.44 36.36 -24.61
N GLY A 89 -7.21 36.16 -23.54
CA GLY A 89 -8.45 36.89 -23.29
C GLY A 89 -8.23 38.34 -22.82
N GLY A 90 -7.12 38.62 -22.13
CA GLY A 90 -6.74 39.99 -21.74
C GLY A 90 -6.16 40.83 -22.88
N THR A 91 -5.91 40.23 -24.04
CA THR A 91 -5.48 40.91 -25.27
C THR A 91 -6.62 41.23 -26.25
N LEU A 92 -7.89 41.07 -25.82
CA LEU A 92 -9.10 41.50 -26.54
C LEU A 92 -9.73 42.72 -25.85
#